data_AF-A0A2K6SCN5-F1
#
_entry.id   AF-A0A2K6SCN5-F1
#
_cell.length_a   1.000
_cell.length_b   1.000
_cell.length_c   1.000
_cell.angle_alpha   90.00
_cell.angle_beta   90.00
_cell.angle_gamma   90.00
#
_symmetry.space_group_name_H-M   'P 1'
#
loop_
_entity.id
_entity.type
_entity.pdbx_description
1 polymer ?
#
loop_
_entity_poly.entity_id
_entity_poly.type
_entity_poly.pdbx_seq_one_letter_code
_entity_poly.pdbx_strand_id
1 'polypeptide(L)'
;MAAAAPVTAGEDERRRRLGAALEGPQPQEGANVEAESGELSRLRAELAGALAEMETMKAVAEVSESTKAEAVAAVQRQCQEEVASLQAILKDSISSYEAQITALKQERQQKQQDCEEKERELGRLKQLLSRAHPLDSLEKQMEKAHEDSEKLREIILPMEQEIEELKAKLLRAEELIQEIQRRPQHAPSLHGSTELLPLSRDPSPPLEPPEELSGDGGPAAEAFAHNCDDSASISSFSLGGGAGSSASLPRSRQGLSPEQEETASLVSTGTLVPEGIYLPPPGYQLVPDTQWEQLQMEMQVLLSQVQNSEQLLQTLQGTVSQAQERVQLQMAELVTTHKCLHNEVKRLNEENRGLRAEQLPSSAPQGPQQEQGEEESLPSSVPELQQLLRHTQQEAQARLQAQEHGAERLRIEIVTLREALEEETAARASLEGQLRVQREETASLCSLRTEVERVQQEQSKAQLPDLSEQRAKVLRLQAELETSEQVQRDFVRLSQALQVRLERIRQAETLEQVRNIMDEAPLTDIRDIKDT
;
A
#
# COMPACT_ATOMS: atom_id res chain seq x y z
N MET A 1 -58.22 -38.74 0.20
CA MET A 1 -59.51 -39.01 -0.48
C MET A 1 -59.54 -40.48 -0.87
N ALA A 2 -60.75 -41.07 -0.97
CA ALA A 2 -61.01 -42.48 -1.26
C ALA A 2 -60.45 -43.49 -0.21
N ALA A 3 -61.07 -44.64 0.03
CA ALA A 3 -62.50 -44.97 -0.06
C ALA A 3 -62.79 -46.15 0.89
N ALA A 4 -63.97 -46.22 1.48
CA ALA A 4 -64.38 -47.32 2.37
C ALA A 4 -65.60 -48.05 1.79
N ALA A 5 -65.57 -49.39 1.81
CA ALA A 5 -66.73 -50.25 1.54
C ALA A 5 -66.53 -51.66 2.17
N PRO A 6 -67.47 -52.17 2.98
CA PRO A 6 -67.46 -53.54 3.52
C PRO A 6 -68.45 -54.47 2.79
N VAL A 7 -68.27 -55.79 2.89
CA VAL A 7 -69.17 -56.91 2.44
C VAL A 7 -68.45 -58.22 2.83
N THR A 8 -69.03 -59.31 3.37
CA THR A 8 -70.38 -59.66 3.89
C THR A 8 -70.24 -60.79 4.93
N ALA A 9 -71.30 -61.04 5.73
CA ALA A 9 -71.44 -62.24 6.55
C ALA A 9 -72.24 -63.35 5.83
N GLY A 10 -71.93 -64.61 6.15
CA GLY A 10 -72.49 -65.85 5.59
C GLY A 10 -71.38 -66.91 5.49
N GLU A 11 -71.58 -68.20 5.73
CA GLU A 11 -72.82 -68.96 5.99
C GLU A 11 -72.61 -69.90 7.21
N ASP A 12 -73.61 -70.07 8.09
CA ASP A 12 -73.51 -70.90 9.31
C ASP A 12 -74.61 -71.98 9.37
N GLU A 13 -74.70 -72.84 8.34
CA GLU A 13 -75.75 -73.88 8.30
C GLU A 13 -75.34 -75.22 7.68
N ARG A 14 -74.38 -75.92 8.33
CA ARG A 14 -74.22 -77.40 8.18
C ARG A 14 -74.14 -78.19 9.50
N ARG A 15 -74.47 -77.58 10.65
CA ARG A 15 -74.56 -78.27 11.95
C ARG A 15 -75.88 -79.02 12.18
N ARG A 16 -76.21 -80.03 11.35
CA ARG A 16 -77.13 -81.13 11.77
C ARG A 16 -77.14 -82.36 10.84
N ARG A 17 -76.26 -83.33 11.11
CA ARG A 17 -76.48 -84.79 10.95
C ARG A 17 -75.34 -85.57 11.60
N LEU A 18 -75.69 -86.77 12.07
CA LEU A 18 -74.81 -87.75 12.74
C LEU A 18 -74.17 -87.26 14.05
N GLY A 19 -74.70 -87.81 15.16
CA GLY A 19 -74.00 -87.94 16.43
C GLY A 19 -74.15 -89.37 16.94
N ALA A 20 -73.51 -89.65 18.09
CA ALA A 20 -73.41 -90.94 18.79
C ALA A 20 -72.41 -91.97 18.20
N ALA A 21 -71.81 -92.74 19.13
CA ALA A 21 -70.69 -93.68 18.97
C ALA A 21 -69.34 -93.00 18.61
N LEU A 22 -68.24 -93.14 19.37
CA LEU A 22 -67.92 -93.97 20.54
C LEU A 22 -67.14 -93.18 21.61
N GLU A 23 -67.20 -93.61 22.88
CA GLU A 23 -66.23 -93.22 23.91
C GLU A 23 -65.03 -94.20 23.94
N GLY A 24 -63.85 -93.70 24.32
CA GLY A 24 -62.64 -94.49 24.55
C GLY A 24 -61.57 -93.66 25.30
N PRO A 25 -60.98 -94.14 26.41
CA PRO A 25 -60.14 -93.30 27.28
C PRO A 25 -58.62 -93.52 27.08
N GLN A 26 -57.84 -92.44 27.02
CA GLN A 26 -56.37 -92.47 27.11
C GLN A 26 -55.81 -91.35 28.02
N PRO A 27 -55.33 -91.68 29.23
CA PRO A 27 -54.70 -90.69 30.13
C PRO A 27 -53.24 -90.33 29.77
N GLN A 28 -52.58 -91.09 28.90
CA GLN A 28 -51.14 -90.92 28.62
C GLN A 28 -50.85 -90.00 27.42
N GLU A 29 -51.73 -89.95 26.41
CA GLU A 29 -51.56 -89.02 25.29
C GLU A 29 -51.72 -87.56 25.74
N GLY A 30 -52.64 -87.28 26.68
CA GLY A 30 -52.83 -85.94 27.23
C GLY A 30 -51.54 -85.34 27.80
N ALA A 31 -50.78 -86.09 28.59
CA ALA A 31 -49.53 -85.61 29.18
C ALA A 31 -48.43 -85.31 28.14
N ASN A 32 -48.35 -86.11 27.07
CA ASN A 32 -47.40 -85.88 25.99
C ASN A 32 -47.82 -84.69 25.10
N VAL A 33 -49.11 -84.59 24.79
CA VAL A 33 -49.70 -83.46 24.02
C VAL A 33 -49.62 -82.15 24.82
N GLU A 34 -49.74 -82.16 26.14
CA GLU A 34 -49.51 -80.99 27.00
C GLU A 34 -48.04 -80.56 27.00
N ALA A 35 -47.09 -81.49 27.01
CA ALA A 35 -45.66 -81.19 26.89
C ALA A 35 -45.32 -80.60 25.50
N GLU A 36 -45.75 -81.25 24.42
CA GLU A 36 -45.57 -80.76 23.04
C GLU A 36 -46.27 -79.41 22.82
N SER A 37 -47.44 -79.18 23.42
CA SER A 37 -48.14 -77.89 23.40
C SER A 37 -47.36 -76.80 24.17
N GLY A 38 -46.72 -77.15 25.28
CA GLY A 38 -45.81 -76.28 26.01
C GLY A 38 -44.58 -75.89 25.19
N GLU A 39 -43.94 -76.85 24.54
CA GLU A 39 -42.79 -76.62 23.65
C GLU A 39 -43.17 -75.80 22.41
N LEU A 40 -44.30 -76.10 21.76
CA LEU A 40 -44.84 -75.28 20.66
C LEU A 40 -45.18 -73.85 21.10
N SER A 41 -45.67 -73.66 22.33
CA SER A 41 -45.94 -72.33 22.88
C SER A 41 -44.65 -71.57 23.18
N ARG A 42 -43.61 -72.25 23.68
CA ARG A 42 -42.27 -71.69 23.86
C ARG A 42 -41.62 -71.29 22.53
N LEU A 43 -41.62 -72.18 21.53
CA LEU A 43 -41.07 -71.90 20.20
C LEU A 43 -41.79 -70.73 19.50
N ARG A 44 -43.10 -70.57 19.71
CA ARG A 44 -43.85 -69.39 19.25
C ARG A 44 -43.41 -68.10 19.96
N ALA A 45 -43.12 -68.14 21.26
CA ALA A 45 -42.62 -66.99 22.00
C ALA A 45 -41.18 -66.62 21.58
N GLU A 46 -40.30 -67.62 21.38
CA GLU A 46 -38.94 -67.42 20.88
C GLU A 46 -38.94 -66.86 19.45
N LEU A 47 -39.82 -67.35 18.56
CA LEU A 47 -40.02 -66.79 17.22
C LEU A 47 -40.54 -65.34 17.27
N ALA A 48 -41.50 -65.04 18.14
CA ALA A 48 -42.02 -63.68 18.30
C ALA A 48 -40.95 -62.70 18.84
N GLY A 49 -40.09 -63.16 19.76
CA GLY A 49 -38.92 -62.41 20.23
C GLY A 49 -37.94 -62.11 19.09
N ALA A 50 -37.53 -63.13 18.34
CA ALA A 50 -36.62 -62.98 17.21
C ALA A 50 -37.15 -62.04 16.09
N LEU A 51 -38.47 -62.04 15.86
CA LEU A 51 -39.11 -61.09 14.94
C LEU A 51 -39.06 -59.65 15.46
N ALA A 52 -39.32 -59.41 16.75
CA ALA A 52 -39.20 -58.08 17.36
C ALA A 52 -37.73 -57.59 17.41
N GLU A 53 -36.77 -58.48 17.64
CA GLU A 53 -35.33 -58.19 17.53
C GLU A 53 -34.94 -57.82 16.09
N MET A 54 -35.47 -58.53 15.09
CA MET A 54 -35.28 -58.17 13.67
C MET A 54 -35.88 -56.80 13.33
N GLU A 55 -37.08 -56.48 13.84
CA GLU A 55 -37.71 -55.18 13.61
C GLU A 55 -36.93 -54.02 14.27
N THR A 56 -36.43 -54.21 15.51
CA THR A 56 -35.59 -53.19 16.17
C THR A 56 -34.23 -53.05 15.50
N MET A 57 -33.57 -54.14 15.09
CA MET A 57 -32.34 -54.07 14.28
C MET A 57 -32.55 -53.35 12.95
N LYS A 58 -33.69 -53.58 12.28
CA LYS A 58 -34.04 -52.86 11.04
C LYS A 58 -34.21 -51.36 11.28
N ALA A 59 -34.93 -50.96 12.34
CA ALA A 59 -35.10 -49.56 12.68
C ALA A 59 -33.76 -48.87 13.04
N VAL A 60 -32.88 -49.56 13.78
CA VAL A 60 -31.52 -49.07 14.08
C VAL A 60 -30.67 -48.97 12.81
N ALA A 61 -30.78 -49.91 11.88
CA ALA A 61 -30.08 -49.86 10.60
C ALA A 61 -30.52 -48.65 9.76
N GLU A 62 -31.84 -48.44 9.62
CA GLU A 62 -32.47 -47.33 8.87
C GLU A 62 -32.09 -45.96 9.48
N VAL A 63 -32.13 -45.82 10.81
CA VAL A 63 -31.62 -44.62 11.50
C VAL A 63 -30.11 -44.44 11.22
N SER A 64 -29.30 -45.50 11.29
CA SER A 64 -27.86 -45.40 11.02
C SER A 64 -27.55 -45.01 9.57
N GLU A 65 -28.38 -45.43 8.61
CA GLU A 65 -28.25 -45.06 7.20
C GLU A 65 -28.64 -43.60 6.99
N SER A 66 -29.76 -43.17 7.58
CA SER A 66 -30.18 -41.77 7.59
C SER A 66 -29.12 -40.84 8.20
N THR A 67 -28.54 -41.18 9.35
CA THR A 67 -27.48 -40.38 9.99
C THR A 67 -26.21 -40.34 9.14
N LYS A 68 -25.83 -41.43 8.48
CA LYS A 68 -24.68 -41.44 7.53
C LYS A 68 -24.97 -40.56 6.31
N ALA A 69 -26.18 -40.65 5.75
CA ALA A 69 -26.59 -39.83 4.61
C ALA A 69 -26.63 -38.34 4.96
N GLU A 70 -27.13 -37.97 6.15
CA GLU A 70 -27.12 -36.59 6.64
C GLU A 70 -25.69 -36.07 6.88
N ALA A 71 -24.81 -36.87 7.49
CA ALA A 71 -23.41 -36.51 7.70
C ALA A 71 -22.67 -36.30 6.37
N VAL A 72 -22.88 -37.18 5.38
CA VAL A 72 -22.32 -37.02 4.02
C VAL A 72 -22.89 -35.77 3.34
N ALA A 73 -24.19 -35.51 3.46
CA ALA A 73 -24.81 -34.30 2.91
C ALA A 73 -24.33 -33.00 3.61
N ALA A 74 -23.99 -33.06 4.90
CA ALA A 74 -23.39 -31.94 5.62
C ALA A 74 -21.97 -31.63 5.14
N VAL A 75 -21.11 -32.66 5.01
CA VAL A 75 -19.76 -32.50 4.45
C VAL A 75 -19.81 -32.01 2.99
N GLN A 76 -20.73 -32.53 2.17
CA GLN A 76 -20.91 -32.07 0.79
C GLN A 76 -21.33 -30.60 0.71
N ARG A 77 -22.22 -30.12 1.60
CA ARG A 77 -22.59 -28.71 1.69
C ARG A 77 -21.40 -27.85 2.12
N GLN A 78 -20.66 -28.24 3.17
CA GLN A 78 -19.47 -27.51 3.59
C GLN A 78 -18.45 -27.41 2.44
N CYS A 79 -18.15 -28.51 1.74
CA CYS A 79 -17.24 -28.45 0.59
C CYS A 79 -17.73 -27.54 -0.55
N GLN A 80 -19.05 -27.43 -0.78
CA GLN A 80 -19.61 -26.49 -1.76
C GLN A 80 -19.52 -25.04 -1.28
N GLU A 81 -19.76 -24.79 0.01
CA GLU A 81 -19.67 -23.48 0.66
C GLU A 81 -18.22 -22.96 0.67
N GLU A 82 -17.24 -23.80 1.00
CA GLU A 82 -15.80 -23.46 0.93
C GLU A 82 -15.35 -23.19 -0.51
N VAL A 83 -15.79 -24.00 -1.49
CA VAL A 83 -15.48 -23.76 -2.91
C VAL A 83 -16.10 -22.45 -3.40
N ALA A 84 -17.33 -22.12 -3.00
CA ALA A 84 -17.96 -20.84 -3.33
C ALA A 84 -17.26 -19.65 -2.66
N SER A 85 -16.84 -19.80 -1.40
CA SER A 85 -16.05 -18.81 -0.65
C SER A 85 -14.71 -18.51 -1.32
N LEU A 86 -13.93 -19.55 -1.64
CA LEU A 86 -12.66 -19.43 -2.34
C LEU A 86 -12.81 -18.82 -3.75
N GLN A 87 -13.89 -19.17 -4.48
CA GLN A 87 -14.20 -18.56 -5.77
C GLN A 87 -14.55 -17.06 -5.64
N ALA A 88 -15.28 -16.66 -4.59
CA ALA A 88 -15.58 -15.25 -4.32
C ALA A 88 -14.30 -14.47 -3.99
N ILE A 89 -13.49 -14.94 -3.03
CA ILE A 89 -12.22 -14.32 -2.63
C ILE A 89 -11.26 -14.18 -3.82
N LEU A 90 -11.13 -15.22 -4.65
CA LEU A 90 -10.30 -15.18 -5.84
C LEU A 90 -10.83 -14.18 -6.88
N LYS A 91 -12.15 -14.13 -7.10
CA LYS A 91 -12.79 -13.19 -8.02
C LYS A 91 -12.61 -11.74 -7.57
N ASP A 92 -12.79 -11.46 -6.29
CA ASP A 92 -12.62 -10.12 -5.73
C ASP A 92 -11.15 -9.69 -5.76
N SER A 93 -10.22 -10.63 -5.50
CA SER A 93 -8.77 -10.39 -5.66
C SER A 93 -8.41 -10.05 -7.12
N ILE A 94 -8.89 -10.82 -8.09
CA ILE A 94 -8.70 -10.54 -9.53
C ILE A 94 -9.28 -9.17 -9.89
N SER A 95 -10.50 -8.88 -9.45
CA SER A 95 -11.18 -7.60 -9.71
C SER A 95 -10.40 -6.40 -9.14
N SER A 96 -9.80 -6.58 -7.95
CA SER A 96 -8.92 -5.59 -7.31
C SER A 96 -7.63 -5.35 -8.11
N TYR A 97 -6.97 -6.42 -8.56
CA TYR A 97 -5.78 -6.29 -9.41
C TYR A 97 -6.10 -5.69 -10.78
N GLU A 98 -7.24 -6.04 -11.39
CA GLU A 98 -7.69 -5.42 -12.65
C GLU A 98 -7.95 -3.92 -12.47
N ALA A 99 -8.62 -3.52 -11.38
CA ALA A 99 -8.82 -2.11 -11.03
C ALA A 99 -7.48 -1.38 -10.84
N GLN A 100 -6.54 -1.94 -10.06
CA GLN A 100 -5.21 -1.37 -9.85
C GLN A 100 -4.43 -1.23 -11.17
N ILE A 101 -4.48 -2.24 -12.04
CA ILE A 101 -3.84 -2.23 -13.36
C ILE A 101 -4.45 -1.16 -14.27
N THR A 102 -5.77 -0.93 -14.22
CA THR A 102 -6.41 0.15 -14.99
C THR A 102 -6.05 1.54 -14.44
N ALA A 103 -6.02 1.72 -13.12
CA ALA A 103 -5.60 2.96 -12.48
C ALA A 103 -4.14 3.33 -12.84
N LEU A 104 -3.20 2.38 -12.72
CA LEU A 104 -1.79 2.60 -13.10
C LEU A 104 -1.62 2.90 -14.61
N LYS A 105 -2.44 2.29 -15.47
CA LYS A 105 -2.46 2.62 -16.92
C LYS A 105 -2.96 4.05 -17.17
N GLN A 106 -4.00 4.48 -16.45
CA GLN A 106 -4.53 5.85 -16.53
C GLN A 106 -3.54 6.87 -15.99
N GLU A 107 -2.93 6.63 -14.82
CA GLU A 107 -1.92 7.52 -14.23
C GLU A 107 -0.70 7.70 -15.16
N ARG A 108 -0.22 6.60 -15.76
CA ARG A 108 0.86 6.66 -16.76
C ARG A 108 0.44 7.43 -18.02
N GLN A 109 -0.82 7.32 -18.44
CA GLN A 109 -1.34 8.07 -19.59
C GLN A 109 -1.49 9.57 -19.27
N GLN A 110 -1.94 9.93 -18.06
CA GLN A 110 -1.99 11.32 -17.60
C GLN A 110 -0.59 11.92 -17.57
N LYS A 111 0.37 11.26 -16.92
CA LYS A 111 1.78 11.70 -16.88
C LYS A 111 2.40 11.87 -18.27
N GLN A 112 2.03 11.02 -19.23
CA GLN A 112 2.44 11.20 -20.63
C GLN A 112 1.83 12.46 -21.26
N GLN A 113 0.54 12.71 -21.06
CA GLN A 113 -0.13 13.91 -21.54
C GLN A 113 0.44 15.19 -20.91
N ASP A 114 0.66 15.18 -19.59
CA ASP A 114 1.29 16.28 -18.85
C ASP A 114 2.68 16.60 -19.41
N CYS A 115 3.51 15.58 -19.64
CA CYS A 115 4.84 15.74 -20.25
C CYS A 115 4.77 16.35 -21.66
N GLU A 116 3.85 15.89 -22.50
CA GLU A 116 3.66 16.47 -23.84
C GLU A 116 3.13 17.92 -23.79
N GLU A 117 2.29 18.26 -22.82
CA GLU A 117 1.85 19.65 -22.60
C GLU A 117 3.00 20.55 -22.13
N LYS A 118 3.84 20.08 -21.20
CA LYS A 118 5.06 20.80 -20.81
C LYS A 118 6.05 20.93 -21.96
N GLU A 119 6.16 19.94 -22.85
CA GLU A 119 6.98 20.06 -24.07
C GLU A 119 6.40 21.11 -25.04
N ARG A 120 5.07 21.14 -25.23
CA ARG A 120 4.39 22.17 -26.04
C ARG A 120 4.56 23.57 -25.46
N GLU A 121 4.50 23.73 -24.14
CA GLU A 121 4.80 25.00 -23.44
C GLU A 121 6.26 25.41 -23.62
N LEU A 122 7.22 24.50 -23.38
CA LEU A 122 8.64 24.76 -23.60
C LEU A 122 8.95 25.12 -25.06
N GLY A 123 8.25 24.52 -26.03
CA GLY A 123 8.31 24.91 -27.44
C GLY A 123 7.87 26.36 -27.67
N ARG A 124 6.74 26.78 -27.09
CA ARG A 124 6.25 28.17 -27.16
C ARG A 124 7.21 29.15 -26.49
N LEU A 125 7.74 28.81 -25.31
CA LEU A 125 8.70 29.65 -24.58
C LEU A 125 10.01 29.80 -25.36
N LYS A 126 10.54 28.71 -25.93
CA LYS A 126 11.71 28.75 -26.83
C LYS A 126 11.45 29.63 -28.07
N GLN A 127 10.25 29.57 -28.65
CA GLN A 127 9.87 30.42 -29.78
C GLN A 127 9.79 31.91 -29.41
N LEU A 128 9.31 32.23 -28.20
CA LEU A 128 9.31 33.60 -27.67
C LEU A 128 10.73 34.09 -27.39
N LEU A 129 11.58 33.25 -26.78
CA LEU A 129 13.00 33.56 -26.54
C LEU A 129 13.76 33.79 -27.87
N SER A 130 13.52 32.96 -28.90
CA SER A 130 14.11 33.17 -30.23
C SER A 130 13.58 34.43 -30.94
N ARG A 131 12.54 35.08 -30.41
CA ARG A 131 12.04 36.38 -30.87
C ARG A 131 12.58 37.56 -30.04
N ALA A 132 13.33 37.31 -28.97
CA ALA A 132 13.83 38.31 -28.04
C ALA A 132 15.09 39.09 -28.49
N HIS A 133 15.62 38.81 -29.69
CA HIS A 133 16.68 39.56 -30.40
C HIS A 133 16.74 41.10 -30.20
N PRO A 134 15.64 41.88 -30.05
CA PRO A 134 15.75 43.30 -29.67
C PRO A 134 16.46 43.56 -28.32
N LEU A 135 16.53 42.60 -27.40
CA LEU A 135 17.26 42.74 -26.13
C LEU A 135 18.78 42.73 -26.35
N ASP A 136 19.33 41.82 -27.16
CA ASP A 136 20.73 41.82 -27.60
C ASP A 136 21.15 43.15 -28.26
N SER A 137 20.19 43.84 -28.89
CA SER A 137 20.40 45.15 -29.50
C SER A 137 20.38 46.30 -28.49
N LEU A 138 19.71 46.14 -27.35
CA LEU A 138 19.71 47.11 -26.26
C LEU A 138 20.93 46.91 -25.36
N GLU A 139 21.31 45.67 -25.09
CA GLU A 139 22.53 45.29 -24.37
C GLU A 139 23.77 45.94 -24.99
N LYS A 140 23.96 45.81 -26.31
CA LYS A 140 25.06 46.46 -27.05
C LYS A 140 24.98 47.99 -27.09
N GLN A 141 23.80 48.58 -26.91
CA GLN A 141 23.65 50.03 -26.78
C GLN A 141 24.02 50.49 -25.37
N MET A 142 23.69 49.72 -24.34
CA MET A 142 24.09 49.97 -22.95
C MET A 142 25.59 49.75 -22.73
N GLU A 143 26.16 48.68 -23.30
CA GLU A 143 27.61 48.40 -23.31
C GLU A 143 28.38 49.57 -23.92
N LYS A 144 28.00 50.02 -25.11
CA LYS A 144 28.62 51.20 -25.74
C LYS A 144 28.44 52.48 -24.92
N ALA A 145 27.24 52.74 -24.38
CA ALA A 145 27.00 53.91 -23.55
C ALA A 145 27.83 53.89 -22.25
N HIS A 146 28.10 52.70 -21.71
CA HIS A 146 29.00 52.50 -20.59
C HIS A 146 30.46 52.79 -20.99
N GLU A 147 30.96 52.21 -22.09
CA GLU A 147 32.31 52.51 -22.60
C GLU A 147 32.51 54.02 -22.84
N ASP A 148 31.53 54.70 -23.45
CA ASP A 148 31.65 56.12 -23.76
C ASP A 148 31.57 56.98 -22.47
N SER A 149 30.90 56.48 -21.41
CA SER A 149 30.94 57.08 -20.07
C SER A 149 32.27 56.84 -19.34
N GLU A 150 32.92 55.69 -19.54
CA GLU A 150 34.27 55.39 -19.02
C GLU A 150 35.31 56.34 -19.65
N LYS A 151 35.32 56.45 -20.99
CA LYS A 151 36.21 57.36 -21.75
C LYS A 151 36.04 58.82 -21.31
N LEU A 152 34.83 59.24 -20.96
CA LEU A 152 34.57 60.57 -20.41
C LEU A 152 35.12 60.71 -18.98
N ARG A 153 34.99 59.70 -18.11
CA ARG A 153 35.62 59.70 -16.76
C ARG A 153 37.15 59.80 -16.85
N GLU A 154 37.79 59.09 -17.78
CA GLU A 154 39.26 59.16 -18.00
C GLU A 154 39.75 60.58 -18.34
N ILE A 155 38.92 61.39 -19.03
CA ILE A 155 39.25 62.77 -19.42
C ILE A 155 38.86 63.76 -18.32
N ILE A 156 37.73 63.56 -17.65
CA ILE A 156 37.20 64.48 -16.62
C ILE A 156 38.04 64.42 -15.34
N LEU A 157 38.43 63.22 -14.87
CA LEU A 157 39.17 63.06 -13.61
C LEU A 157 40.49 63.88 -13.52
N PRO A 158 41.37 63.92 -14.53
CA PRO A 158 42.55 64.80 -14.48
C PRO A 158 42.20 66.29 -14.57
N MET A 159 41.09 66.67 -15.23
CA MET A 159 40.61 68.05 -15.25
C MET A 159 40.08 68.47 -13.87
N GLU A 160 39.37 67.59 -13.16
CA GLU A 160 38.91 67.81 -11.79
C GLU A 160 40.10 68.00 -10.83
N GLN A 161 41.15 67.18 -10.97
CA GLN A 161 42.40 67.32 -10.21
C GLN A 161 43.12 68.65 -10.50
N GLU A 162 43.18 69.09 -11.77
CA GLU A 162 43.74 70.40 -12.10
C GLU A 162 42.89 71.55 -11.53
N ILE A 163 41.56 71.45 -11.58
CA ILE A 163 40.63 72.42 -10.98
C ILE A 163 40.81 72.49 -9.46
N GLU A 164 40.97 71.36 -8.77
CA GLU A 164 41.26 71.29 -7.33
C GLU A 164 42.62 71.96 -7.01
N GLU A 165 43.66 71.65 -7.78
CA GLU A 165 44.97 72.31 -7.67
C GLU A 165 44.88 73.82 -7.90
N LEU A 166 44.10 74.28 -8.89
CA LEU A 166 43.89 75.69 -9.20
C LEU A 166 43.11 76.40 -8.09
N LYS A 167 42.04 75.79 -7.55
CA LYS A 167 41.33 76.29 -6.35
C LYS A 167 42.28 76.41 -5.16
N ALA A 168 43.10 75.39 -4.90
CA ALA A 168 44.08 75.42 -3.82
C ALA A 168 45.19 76.47 -4.04
N LYS A 169 45.56 76.78 -5.29
CA LYS A 169 46.49 77.89 -5.62
C LYS A 169 45.82 79.26 -5.44
N LEU A 170 44.54 79.38 -5.81
CA LEU A 170 43.73 80.60 -5.63
C LEU A 170 43.57 80.95 -4.15
N LEU A 171 43.12 80.00 -3.32
CA LEU A 171 42.94 80.19 -1.88
C LEU A 171 44.22 80.68 -1.19
N ARG A 172 45.37 80.09 -1.52
CA ARG A 172 46.68 80.55 -1.00
C ARG A 172 47.07 81.95 -1.48
N ALA A 173 46.65 82.36 -2.68
CA ALA A 173 46.82 83.74 -3.15
C ALA A 173 45.89 84.71 -2.40
N GLU A 174 44.65 84.31 -2.13
CA GLU A 174 43.68 85.09 -1.34
C GLU A 174 44.13 85.25 0.12
N GLU A 175 44.66 84.21 0.76
CA GLU A 175 45.29 84.27 2.08
C GLU A 175 46.43 85.31 2.13
N LEU A 176 47.31 85.29 1.13
CA LEU A 176 48.42 86.26 1.00
C LEU A 176 47.91 87.69 0.75
N ILE A 177 46.86 87.86 -0.05
CA ILE A 177 46.23 89.17 -0.30
C ILE A 177 45.59 89.71 1.00
N GLN A 178 44.85 88.87 1.74
CA GLN A 178 44.29 89.24 3.03
C GLN A 178 45.39 89.61 4.03
N GLU A 179 46.51 88.88 4.07
CA GLU A 179 47.62 89.19 4.98
C GLU A 179 48.36 90.49 4.63
N ILE A 180 48.44 90.83 3.34
CA ILE A 180 48.89 92.15 2.90
C ILE A 180 47.89 93.25 3.33
N GLN A 181 46.58 93.00 3.21
CA GLN A 181 45.52 93.92 3.63
C GLN A 181 45.43 94.10 5.16
N ARG A 182 45.85 93.11 5.96
CA ARG A 182 45.92 93.21 7.44
C ARG A 182 47.05 94.11 7.96
N ARG A 183 47.99 94.56 7.11
CA ARG A 183 49.08 95.47 7.53
C ARG A 183 48.61 96.93 7.60
N PRO A 184 48.63 97.58 8.77
CA PRO A 184 48.18 98.97 8.90
C PRO A 184 49.21 99.98 8.36
N GLN A 185 48.81 100.78 7.38
CA GLN A 185 49.42 102.05 6.98
C GLN A 185 48.31 103.09 6.85
N HIS A 186 48.52 104.31 7.36
CA HIS A 186 47.48 105.35 7.38
C HIS A 186 47.34 106.08 6.03
N ALA A 187 46.13 106.55 5.75
CA ALA A 187 45.72 107.22 4.49
C ALA A 187 46.19 108.68 4.39
N PRO A 188 45.87 109.38 3.28
CA PRO A 188 44.63 110.17 3.30
C PRO A 188 43.86 110.31 1.97
N SER A 189 42.55 110.63 2.07
CA SER A 189 41.71 111.44 1.13
C SER A 189 41.54 111.03 -0.35
N LEU A 190 40.46 111.38 -1.07
CA LEU A 190 39.00 111.57 -0.84
C LEU A 190 38.39 112.10 -2.16
N HIS A 191 37.14 111.77 -2.48
CA HIS A 191 36.38 112.10 -3.72
C HIS A 191 36.82 111.36 -5.02
N GLY A 192 35.91 110.98 -5.91
CA GLY A 192 34.44 110.95 -5.74
C GLY A 192 33.61 110.62 -7.00
N SER A 193 32.55 109.83 -6.80
CA SER A 193 31.23 109.86 -7.45
C SER A 193 31.03 109.54 -8.95
N THR A 194 29.99 108.72 -9.22
CA THR A 194 29.02 108.81 -10.37
C THR A 194 29.54 108.47 -11.79
N GLU A 195 28.90 107.63 -12.64
CA GLU A 195 27.74 106.69 -12.58
C GLU A 195 27.74 105.77 -13.86
N LEU A 196 26.74 104.87 -13.99
CA LEU A 196 26.25 104.16 -15.21
C LEU A 196 26.99 102.92 -15.78
N LEU A 197 26.48 101.72 -15.46
CA LEU A 197 25.73 100.75 -16.33
C LEU A 197 25.93 100.72 -17.89
N PRO A 198 25.58 99.61 -18.63
CA PRO A 198 25.36 98.18 -18.25
C PRO A 198 25.80 97.09 -19.32
N LEU A 199 25.36 95.82 -19.11
CA LEU A 199 25.18 94.70 -20.10
C LEU A 199 26.44 93.97 -20.67
N SER A 200 26.45 92.65 -20.96
CA SER A 200 25.48 91.53 -20.73
C SER A 200 26.02 90.11 -21.07
N ARG A 201 25.37 89.07 -20.49
CA ARG A 201 24.96 87.76 -21.12
C ARG A 201 25.76 86.45 -20.86
N ASP A 202 25.18 85.60 -19.98
CA ASP A 202 24.73 84.17 -20.10
C ASP A 202 25.50 83.09 -20.93
N PRO A 203 25.31 81.75 -20.69
CA PRO A 203 24.32 81.06 -19.83
C PRO A 203 24.79 79.87 -18.91
N SER A 204 23.82 79.34 -18.15
CA SER A 204 23.68 78.13 -17.28
C SER A 204 23.75 76.76 -18.03
N PRO A 205 23.31 75.54 -17.52
CA PRO A 205 22.65 75.08 -16.26
C PRO A 205 23.20 73.69 -15.71
N PRO A 206 22.46 72.71 -15.09
CA PRO A 206 21.60 72.66 -13.86
C PRO A 206 21.80 71.47 -12.83
N LEU A 207 21.32 71.67 -11.58
CA LEU A 207 20.57 70.77 -10.62
C LEU A 207 21.14 69.49 -9.92
N GLU A 208 21.18 69.52 -8.57
CA GLU A 208 20.38 68.76 -7.52
C GLU A 208 19.98 67.26 -7.67
N PRO A 209 19.72 66.47 -6.58
CA PRO A 209 18.90 66.78 -5.36
C PRO A 209 19.45 66.12 -4.04
N PRO A 210 18.68 65.69 -2.98
CA PRO A 210 17.38 66.08 -2.33
C PRO A 210 17.61 66.46 -0.80
N GLU A 211 16.81 66.28 0.28
CA GLU A 211 15.48 65.65 0.63
C GLU A 211 15.00 66.06 2.08
N GLU A 212 13.67 66.15 2.34
CA GLU A 212 12.92 66.17 3.65
C GLU A 212 13.08 67.40 4.62
N LEU A 213 12.14 67.80 5.53
CA LEU A 213 11.46 67.03 6.61
C LEU A 213 10.23 67.72 7.31
N SER A 214 9.29 66.86 7.78
CA SER A 214 8.53 66.93 9.07
C SER A 214 7.42 68.00 9.34
N GLY A 215 6.46 67.67 10.22
CA GLY A 215 5.35 68.57 10.63
C GLY A 215 4.20 67.96 11.47
N ASP A 216 4.51 67.39 12.65
CA ASP A 216 3.63 66.75 13.66
C ASP A 216 2.21 67.36 13.92
N GLY A 217 1.26 66.54 14.41
CA GLY A 217 -0.01 67.03 14.96
C GLY A 217 -1.19 66.04 15.09
N GLY A 218 -1.24 65.23 16.15
CA GLY A 218 -2.51 64.63 16.64
C GLY A 218 -3.26 65.57 17.61
N PRO A 219 -4.24 65.10 18.43
CA PRO A 219 -4.82 63.75 18.52
C PRO A 219 -6.38 63.75 18.65
N ALA A 220 -6.97 62.60 19.04
CA ALA A 220 -8.32 62.43 19.63
C ALA A 220 -9.56 62.65 18.71
N ALA A 221 -10.75 62.09 18.98
CA ALA A 221 -11.15 60.87 19.70
C ALA A 221 -12.65 60.54 19.37
N GLU A 222 -13.12 59.38 19.82
CA GLU A 222 -14.54 59.01 20.02
C GLU A 222 -15.54 59.10 18.84
N ALA A 223 -15.96 57.93 18.30
CA ALA A 223 -17.36 57.70 17.86
C ALA A 223 -17.72 56.20 17.61
N PHE A 224 -17.83 55.43 18.70
CA PHE A 224 -18.84 54.37 18.92
C PHE A 224 -19.07 53.15 17.97
N ALA A 225 -19.77 52.16 18.54
CA ALA A 225 -20.56 51.12 17.86
C ALA A 225 -19.83 50.04 17.03
N HIS A 226 -18.84 49.38 17.63
CA HIS A 226 -18.67 47.94 17.37
C HIS A 226 -19.82 47.20 18.08
N ASN A 227 -20.62 46.41 17.36
CA ASN A 227 -21.65 45.56 17.95
C ASN A 227 -21.16 44.10 17.87
N CYS A 228 -21.29 43.36 18.97
CA CYS A 228 -20.87 41.96 19.07
C CYS A 228 -22.08 41.02 19.18
N ASP A 229 -21.79 39.72 19.16
CA ASP A 229 -22.60 38.62 19.69
C ASP A 229 -23.94 38.28 18.99
N ASP A 230 -23.87 37.24 18.16
CA ASP A 230 -24.57 35.96 18.44
C ASP A 230 -23.70 34.83 17.85
N SER A 231 -23.19 33.82 18.58
CA SER A 231 -23.70 32.93 19.63
C SER A 231 -24.35 31.64 19.10
N ALA A 232 -23.59 30.53 19.20
CA ALA A 232 -24.06 29.14 19.31
C ALA A 232 -22.86 28.19 19.48
N SER A 233 -22.74 27.53 20.63
CA SER A 233 -21.80 26.43 20.86
C SER A 233 -22.56 25.17 21.23
N ILE A 234 -22.00 24.00 20.95
CA ILE A 234 -22.25 22.77 21.73
C ILE A 234 -20.94 22.00 21.90
N SER A 235 -20.83 21.28 23.00
CA SER A 235 -19.63 20.54 23.39
C SER A 235 -19.99 19.35 24.27
N SER A 236 -19.07 18.38 24.33
CA SER A 236 -18.99 17.32 25.33
C SER A 236 -20.10 16.25 25.35
N PHE A 237 -19.66 14.99 25.26
CA PHE A 237 -19.98 14.05 26.32
C PHE A 237 -18.66 13.55 26.94
N SER A 238 -18.63 13.40 28.26
CA SER A 238 -17.54 12.75 29.01
C SER A 238 -18.14 12.19 30.29
N LEU A 239 -18.01 10.88 30.50
CA LEU A 239 -18.60 10.18 31.65
C LEU A 239 -17.71 9.00 32.07
N GLY A 240 -17.05 9.13 33.22
CA GLY A 240 -16.20 8.09 33.81
C GLY A 240 -14.82 7.94 33.14
N GLY A 241 -13.70 7.81 33.84
CA GLY A 241 -13.49 7.81 35.29
C GLY A 241 -12.73 6.58 35.76
N GLY A 242 -11.39 6.66 35.84
CA GLY A 242 -10.56 5.56 36.31
C GLY A 242 -9.08 5.73 35.96
N ALA A 243 -8.32 6.46 36.78
CA ALA A 243 -6.86 6.44 36.74
C ALA A 243 -6.34 5.34 37.69
N GLY A 244 -5.36 4.52 37.25
CA GLY A 244 -4.96 3.33 38.02
C GLY A 244 -3.75 2.56 37.46
N SER A 245 -2.59 3.21 37.47
CA SER A 245 -1.22 2.68 37.50
C SER A 245 -0.90 1.20 37.14
N SER A 246 0.04 1.06 36.21
CA SER A 246 1.23 0.17 36.24
C SER A 246 1.11 -1.36 36.30
N ALA A 247 1.76 -1.98 35.29
CA ALA A 247 2.63 -3.17 35.39
C ALA A 247 2.12 -4.48 36.02
N SER A 248 2.01 -5.53 35.19
CA SER A 248 2.46 -6.88 35.55
C SER A 248 2.71 -7.78 34.34
N LEU A 249 3.60 -8.76 34.51
CA LEU A 249 3.97 -9.77 33.52
C LEU A 249 2.88 -10.87 33.41
N PRO A 250 2.62 -11.46 32.24
CA PRO A 250 1.95 -12.75 32.16
C PRO A 250 2.92 -13.87 32.57
N ARG A 251 2.76 -14.45 33.76
CA ARG A 251 3.55 -15.62 34.19
C ARG A 251 2.68 -16.73 34.79
N SER A 252 2.69 -17.86 34.07
CA SER A 252 2.38 -19.23 34.53
C SER A 252 0.94 -19.61 34.90
N ARG A 253 0.43 -20.58 34.12
CA ARG A 253 -0.31 -21.80 34.52
C ARG A 253 -1.77 -21.72 35.00
N GLN A 254 -2.44 -22.85 34.71
CA GLN A 254 -3.66 -23.38 35.33
C GLN A 254 -4.98 -22.65 35.00
N GLY A 255 -5.86 -23.32 34.24
CA GLY A 255 -7.21 -22.82 33.90
C GLY A 255 -7.79 -23.34 32.58
N LEU A 256 -7.82 -24.67 32.39
CA LEU A 256 -8.55 -25.27 31.26
C LEU A 256 -10.06 -25.37 31.59
N SER A 257 -10.92 -25.28 30.57
CA SER A 257 -12.38 -25.39 30.73
C SER A 257 -12.81 -26.86 30.69
N PRO A 258 -13.74 -27.32 31.55
CA PRO A 258 -13.91 -28.75 31.87
C PRO A 258 -14.72 -29.57 30.84
N GLU A 259 -15.06 -29.03 29.68
CA GLU A 259 -15.99 -29.68 28.71
C GLU A 259 -15.30 -30.20 27.43
N GLN A 260 -13.96 -30.18 27.37
CA GLN A 260 -13.18 -30.71 26.22
C GLN A 260 -12.19 -31.84 26.59
N GLU A 261 -12.20 -32.32 27.84
CA GLU A 261 -11.25 -33.35 28.30
C GLU A 261 -11.79 -34.79 28.13
N GLU A 262 -13.11 -34.99 28.13
CA GLU A 262 -13.73 -36.33 28.00
C GLU A 262 -13.50 -36.98 26.61
N THR A 263 -13.39 -36.18 25.54
CA THR A 263 -13.18 -36.69 24.18
C THR A 263 -11.75 -37.18 23.93
N ALA A 264 -10.77 -36.78 24.75
CA ALA A 264 -9.39 -37.28 24.67
C ALA A 264 -9.24 -38.65 25.36
N SER A 265 -9.99 -38.90 26.44
CA SER A 265 -9.77 -40.08 27.28
C SER A 265 -10.38 -41.38 26.71
N LEU A 266 -11.38 -41.29 25.84
CA LEU A 266 -12.14 -42.45 25.32
C LEU A 266 -11.44 -43.23 24.20
N VAL A 267 -10.31 -42.74 23.67
CA VAL A 267 -9.51 -43.45 22.64
C VAL A 267 -8.55 -44.48 23.28
N SER A 268 -8.34 -44.43 24.60
CA SER A 268 -7.28 -45.19 25.30
C SER A 268 -7.53 -46.70 25.46
N THR A 269 -8.61 -47.27 24.89
CA THR A 269 -8.91 -48.72 24.95
C THR A 269 -9.47 -49.24 23.62
N GLY A 270 -8.62 -49.28 22.58
CA GLY A 270 -8.97 -49.83 21.25
C GLY A 270 -7.81 -50.53 20.57
N THR A 271 -7.60 -51.82 20.89
CA THR A 271 -6.62 -52.75 20.28
C THR A 271 -5.16 -52.29 20.19
N LEU A 272 -4.27 -52.92 20.98
CA LEU A 272 -2.83 -52.94 20.72
C LEU A 272 -2.53 -53.78 19.46
N VAL A 273 -2.63 -53.14 18.29
CA VAL A 273 -2.12 -53.68 17.03
C VAL A 273 -0.61 -53.40 16.96
N PRO A 274 0.25 -54.41 16.72
CA PRO A 274 1.68 -54.19 16.51
C PRO A 274 1.93 -53.24 15.32
N GLU A 275 2.96 -52.40 15.42
CA GLU A 275 3.26 -51.33 14.45
C GLU A 275 3.37 -51.83 12.98
N GLY A 276 3.72 -53.11 12.78
CA GLY A 276 3.79 -53.75 11.47
C GLY A 276 2.46 -54.15 10.81
N ILE A 277 1.28 -53.81 11.37
CA ILE A 277 -0.03 -54.16 10.78
C ILE A 277 -0.95 -52.94 10.53
N TYR A 278 -0.46 -51.70 10.69
CA TYR A 278 -1.22 -50.52 10.27
C TYR A 278 -1.17 -50.35 8.75
N LEU A 279 -2.18 -50.88 8.06
CA LEU A 279 -2.44 -50.53 6.65
C LEU A 279 -3.15 -49.16 6.61
N PRO A 280 -2.54 -48.12 6.04
CA PRO A 280 -3.24 -46.85 5.82
C PRO A 280 -4.38 -47.02 4.79
N PRO A 281 -5.44 -46.19 4.84
CA PRO A 281 -6.54 -46.27 3.89
C PRO A 281 -6.07 -46.11 2.43
N PRO A 282 -6.74 -46.73 1.44
CA PRO A 282 -6.36 -46.63 0.03
C PRO A 282 -6.20 -45.18 -0.44
N GLY A 283 -5.01 -44.84 -0.93
CA GLY A 283 -4.64 -43.48 -1.35
C GLY A 283 -3.79 -42.70 -0.34
N TYR A 284 -3.66 -43.17 0.91
CA TYR A 284 -2.81 -42.55 1.93
C TYR A 284 -1.50 -43.32 2.08
N GLN A 285 -0.38 -42.59 2.02
CA GLN A 285 0.95 -43.14 2.25
C GLN A 285 1.46 -42.72 3.63
N LEU A 286 2.06 -43.65 4.37
CA LEU A 286 2.79 -43.34 5.60
C LEU A 286 4.00 -42.46 5.25
N VAL A 287 4.00 -41.22 5.74
CA VAL A 287 5.13 -40.30 5.65
C VAL A 287 6.19 -40.77 6.65
N PRO A 288 7.45 -41.06 6.23
CA PRO A 288 8.52 -41.40 7.16
C PRO A 288 8.82 -40.27 8.13
N ASP A 289 9.18 -40.59 9.38
CA ASP A 289 9.43 -39.60 10.43
C ASP A 289 10.45 -38.53 10.01
N THR A 290 11.49 -38.91 9.25
CA THR A 290 12.50 -37.98 8.72
C THR A 290 11.95 -36.98 7.71
N GLN A 291 10.90 -37.32 6.95
CA GLN A 291 10.20 -36.37 6.07
C GLN A 291 9.22 -35.50 6.86
N TRP A 292 8.59 -36.04 7.91
CA TRP A 292 7.76 -35.27 8.82
C TRP A 292 8.58 -34.23 9.60
N GLU A 293 9.75 -34.61 10.14
CA GLU A 293 10.72 -33.71 10.77
C GLU A 293 11.20 -32.62 9.80
N GLN A 294 11.46 -32.95 8.53
CA GLN A 294 11.82 -31.97 7.50
C GLN A 294 10.70 -30.98 7.21
N LEU A 295 9.46 -31.45 7.01
CA LEU A 295 8.30 -30.59 6.81
C LEU A 295 8.02 -29.71 8.04
N GLN A 296 8.21 -30.24 9.24
CA GLN A 296 8.09 -29.48 10.49
C GLN A 296 9.20 -28.42 10.61
N MET A 297 10.42 -28.71 10.16
CA MET A 297 11.52 -27.74 10.09
C MET A 297 11.25 -26.63 9.06
N GLU A 298 10.78 -26.98 7.86
CA GLU A 298 10.38 -26.00 6.83
C GLU A 298 9.22 -25.12 7.32
N MET A 299 8.20 -25.72 7.96
CA MET A 299 7.10 -24.98 8.57
C MET A 299 7.60 -24.02 9.65
N GLN A 300 8.56 -24.44 10.49
CA GLN A 300 9.16 -23.59 11.53
C GLN A 300 9.92 -22.40 10.92
N VAL A 301 10.67 -22.63 9.83
CA VAL A 301 11.38 -21.58 9.08
C VAL A 301 10.40 -20.62 8.42
N LEU A 302 9.41 -21.12 7.68
CA LEU A 302 8.37 -20.31 7.05
C LEU A 302 7.60 -19.47 8.07
N LEU A 303 7.23 -20.04 9.23
CA LEU A 303 6.56 -19.31 10.30
C LEU A 303 7.41 -18.14 10.82
N SER A 304 8.72 -18.37 11.02
CA SER A 304 9.65 -17.30 11.42
C SER A 304 9.84 -16.25 10.33
N GLN A 305 9.84 -16.63 9.05
CA GLN A 305 9.93 -15.70 7.92
C GLN A 305 8.66 -14.83 7.82
N VAL A 306 7.48 -15.41 8.05
CA VAL A 306 6.21 -14.66 8.14
C VAL A 306 6.22 -13.70 9.33
N GLN A 307 6.65 -14.14 10.52
CA GLN A 307 6.75 -13.25 11.69
C GLN A 307 7.72 -12.09 11.47
N ASN A 308 8.86 -12.34 10.81
CA ASN A 308 9.83 -11.30 10.47
C ASN A 308 9.27 -10.31 9.43
N SER A 309 8.51 -10.79 8.42
CA SER A 309 7.88 -9.90 7.43
C SER A 309 6.73 -9.10 8.03
N GLU A 310 5.97 -9.67 8.98
CA GLU A 310 4.93 -8.96 9.72
C GLU A 310 5.52 -7.84 10.59
N GLN A 311 6.60 -8.10 11.34
CA GLN A 311 7.30 -7.07 12.12
C GLN A 311 7.87 -5.95 11.23
N LEU A 312 8.39 -6.30 10.06
CA LEU A 312 8.84 -5.30 9.07
C LEU A 312 7.67 -4.46 8.54
N LEU A 313 6.52 -5.07 8.22
CA LEU A 313 5.32 -4.37 7.78
C LEU A 313 4.76 -3.43 8.87
N GLN A 314 4.70 -3.87 10.13
CA GLN A 314 4.32 -3.04 11.27
C GLN A 314 5.28 -1.84 11.44
N THR A 315 6.59 -2.07 11.26
CA THR A 315 7.61 -1.00 11.32
C THR A 315 7.45 0.01 10.19
N LEU A 316 7.25 -0.47 8.96
CA LEU A 316 7.02 0.37 7.77
C LEU A 316 5.69 1.16 7.86
N GLN A 317 4.63 0.55 8.40
CA GLN A 317 3.39 1.25 8.69
C GLN A 317 3.63 2.40 9.68
N GLY A 318 4.40 2.16 10.74
CA GLY A 318 4.79 3.18 11.71
C GLY A 318 5.59 4.33 11.11
N THR A 319 6.57 4.06 10.23
CA THR A 319 7.36 5.12 9.58
C THR A 319 6.54 5.92 8.55
N VAL A 320 5.63 5.26 7.82
CA VAL A 320 4.70 5.94 6.89
C VAL A 320 3.73 6.85 7.67
N SER A 321 3.16 6.40 8.79
CA SER A 321 2.31 7.25 9.64
C SER A 321 3.05 8.46 10.19
N GLN A 322 4.28 8.30 10.70
CA GLN A 322 5.10 9.42 11.18
C GLN A 322 5.48 10.39 10.04
N ALA A 323 5.76 9.89 8.84
CA ALA A 323 6.04 10.74 7.68
C ALA A 323 4.79 11.54 7.26
N GLN A 324 3.62 10.90 7.27
CA GLN A 324 2.34 11.55 6.99
C GLN A 324 2.04 12.65 8.02
N GLU A 325 2.24 12.41 9.31
CA GLU A 325 2.07 13.43 10.36
C GLU A 325 3.00 14.63 10.16
N ARG A 326 4.29 14.40 9.83
CA ARG A 326 5.25 15.47 9.53
C ARG A 326 4.84 16.32 8.32
N VAL A 327 4.39 15.67 7.24
CA VAL A 327 3.88 16.38 6.05
C VAL A 327 2.61 17.17 6.37
N GLN A 328 1.71 16.63 7.19
CA GLN A 328 0.51 17.37 7.64
C GLN A 328 0.87 18.60 8.48
N LEU A 329 1.87 18.51 9.37
CA LEU A 329 2.37 19.65 10.13
C LEU A 329 3.02 20.72 9.23
N GLN A 330 3.88 20.31 8.29
CA GLN A 330 4.50 21.25 7.33
C GLN A 330 3.47 21.91 6.40
N MET A 331 2.43 21.19 5.96
CA MET A 331 1.32 21.81 5.21
C MET A 331 0.55 22.82 6.07
N ALA A 332 0.29 22.52 7.35
CA ALA A 332 -0.39 23.44 8.25
C ALA A 332 0.44 24.72 8.49
N GLU A 333 1.75 24.59 8.67
CA GLU A 333 2.69 25.72 8.82
C GLU A 333 2.82 26.53 7.52
N LEU A 334 2.84 25.89 6.36
CA LEU A 334 2.83 26.59 5.06
C LEU A 334 1.52 27.37 4.85
N VAL A 335 0.38 26.84 5.30
CA VAL A 335 -0.91 27.53 5.25
C VAL A 335 -0.97 28.72 6.23
N THR A 336 -0.42 28.60 7.45
CA THR A 336 -0.38 29.74 8.39
C THR A 336 0.59 30.83 7.94
N THR A 337 1.79 30.47 7.49
CA THR A 337 2.77 31.44 6.94
C THR A 337 2.25 32.13 5.69
N HIS A 338 1.64 31.40 4.73
CA HIS A 338 0.99 32.00 3.57
C HIS A 338 -0.16 32.94 3.96
N LYS A 339 -0.96 32.60 4.98
CA LYS A 339 -2.02 33.49 5.51
C LYS A 339 -1.44 34.76 6.13
N CYS A 340 -0.35 34.67 6.89
CA CYS A 340 0.33 35.83 7.45
C CYS A 340 0.93 36.73 6.35
N LEU A 341 1.63 36.14 5.37
CA LEU A 341 2.16 36.86 4.21
C LEU A 341 1.06 37.50 3.37
N HIS A 342 -0.07 36.84 3.15
CA HIS A 342 -1.21 37.42 2.45
C HIS A 342 -1.79 38.64 3.19
N ASN A 343 -1.92 38.55 4.51
CA ASN A 343 -2.38 39.69 5.34
C ASN A 343 -1.40 40.86 5.28
N GLU A 344 -0.09 40.59 5.31
CA GLU A 344 0.95 41.63 5.25
C GLU A 344 1.05 42.26 3.85
N VAL A 345 0.99 41.46 2.77
CA VAL A 345 0.88 41.95 1.39
C VAL A 345 -0.39 42.77 1.20
N LYS A 346 -1.50 42.40 1.84
CA LYS A 346 -2.74 43.20 1.84
C LYS A 346 -2.53 44.53 2.57
N ARG A 347 -1.97 44.52 3.78
CA ARG A 347 -1.63 45.73 4.58
C ARG A 347 -0.75 46.69 3.76
N LEU A 348 0.32 46.17 3.17
CA LEU A 348 1.24 46.92 2.30
C LEU A 348 0.55 47.46 1.03
N ASN A 349 -0.41 46.75 0.44
CA ASN A 349 -1.19 47.26 -0.68
C ASN A 349 -2.17 48.37 -0.27
N GLU A 350 -2.76 48.28 0.92
CA GLU A 350 -3.66 49.28 1.46
C GLU A 350 -2.89 50.56 1.86
N GLU A 351 -1.68 50.40 2.42
CA GLU A 351 -0.69 51.46 2.68
C GLU A 351 -0.20 52.12 1.38
N ASN A 352 0.26 51.34 0.38
CA ASN A 352 0.62 51.85 -0.94
C ASN A 352 -0.54 52.54 -1.67
N ARG A 353 -1.79 52.14 -1.40
CA ARG A 353 -2.99 52.78 -1.95
C ARG A 353 -3.31 54.09 -1.25
N GLY A 354 -3.04 54.21 0.06
CA GLY A 354 -3.05 55.48 0.79
C GLY A 354 -2.07 56.47 0.18
N LEU A 355 -0.79 56.08 0.14
CA LEU A 355 0.28 56.89 -0.45
C LEU A 355 -0.01 57.30 -1.91
N ARG A 356 -0.61 56.42 -2.72
CA ARG A 356 -1.04 56.75 -4.10
C ARG A 356 -2.28 57.63 -4.19
N ALA A 357 -3.13 57.66 -3.18
CA ALA A 357 -4.25 58.60 -3.09
C ALA A 357 -3.77 59.99 -2.66
N GLU A 358 -2.78 60.05 -1.77
CA GLU A 358 -2.09 61.28 -1.37
C GLU A 358 -1.25 61.88 -2.51
N GLN A 359 -0.61 61.03 -3.33
CA GLN A 359 0.07 61.43 -4.58
C GLN A 359 -0.88 61.89 -5.71
N LEU A 360 -2.20 61.95 -5.51
CA LEU A 360 -3.17 62.34 -6.53
C LEU A 360 -3.85 63.69 -6.22
N PRO A 361 -3.16 64.84 -6.45
CA PRO A 361 -3.68 66.15 -6.11
C PRO A 361 -4.96 66.50 -6.88
N SER A 362 -5.90 67.10 -6.15
CA SER A 362 -7.17 67.61 -6.67
C SER A 362 -6.96 68.61 -7.81
N SER A 363 -7.37 68.26 -9.02
CA SER A 363 -7.24 69.09 -10.22
C SER A 363 -8.60 69.63 -10.66
N ALA A 364 -9.09 70.65 -9.95
CA ALA A 364 -10.14 71.55 -10.40
C ALA A 364 -9.55 72.95 -10.68
N PRO A 365 -9.75 73.56 -11.85
CA PRO A 365 -8.87 74.65 -12.32
C PRO A 365 -9.30 76.05 -11.89
N GLN A 366 -8.49 76.74 -11.06
CA GLN A 366 -8.59 78.19 -10.84
C GLN A 366 -7.22 78.85 -10.58
N GLY A 367 -7.01 80.01 -11.22
CA GLY A 367 -6.23 81.12 -10.68
C GLY A 367 -4.69 81.04 -10.76
N PRO A 368 -4.02 81.98 -11.46
CA PRO A 368 -2.57 82.14 -11.33
C PRO A 368 -2.25 82.93 -10.06
N GLN A 369 -1.68 82.30 -9.03
CA GLN A 369 -1.18 83.01 -7.86
C GLN A 369 0.07 82.38 -7.25
N GLN A 370 1.20 82.95 -7.68
CA GLN A 370 2.35 83.32 -6.85
C GLN A 370 3.09 82.19 -6.12
N GLU A 371 4.25 81.86 -6.69
CA GLU A 371 5.28 81.01 -6.07
C GLU A 371 5.70 81.58 -4.70
N GLN A 372 5.61 80.75 -3.67
CA GLN A 372 6.37 80.88 -2.44
C GLN A 372 7.04 79.53 -2.17
N GLY A 373 8.24 79.35 -2.72
CA GLY A 373 9.13 78.30 -2.25
C GLY A 373 9.62 78.67 -0.85
N GLU A 374 9.56 77.73 0.09
CA GLU A 374 10.19 77.92 1.39
C GLU A 374 11.70 77.80 1.20
N GLU A 375 12.41 78.93 1.33
CA GLU A 375 13.87 78.94 1.35
C GLU A 375 14.34 78.14 2.57
N GLU A 376 14.91 76.95 2.37
CA GLU A 376 15.64 76.26 3.43
C GLU A 376 16.85 77.12 3.81
N SER A 377 16.71 77.87 4.89
CA SER A 377 17.59 78.97 5.20
C SER A 377 19.00 78.47 5.51
N LEU A 378 19.96 78.81 4.64
CA LEU A 378 21.39 78.57 4.85
C LEU A 378 21.76 78.89 6.31
N PRO A 379 22.42 77.97 7.04
CA PRO A 379 22.60 78.06 8.48
C PRO A 379 23.34 79.36 8.86
N SER A 380 22.55 80.32 9.34
CA SER A 380 22.96 81.71 9.53
C SER A 380 23.94 81.90 10.68
N SER A 381 24.05 80.89 11.55
CA SER A 381 24.88 80.89 12.73
C SER A 381 25.75 79.62 12.84
N VAL A 382 26.93 79.79 13.44
CA VAL A 382 27.89 78.71 13.73
C VAL A 382 27.26 77.50 14.47
N PRO A 383 26.40 77.66 15.50
CA PRO A 383 25.79 76.50 16.16
C PRO A 383 24.85 75.68 15.27
N GLU A 384 24.19 76.27 14.27
CA GLU A 384 23.34 75.54 13.30
C GLU A 384 24.20 74.62 12.42
N LEU A 385 25.30 75.14 11.86
CA LEU A 385 26.31 74.32 11.16
C LEU A 385 26.87 73.21 12.07
N GLN A 386 27.14 73.52 13.33
CA GLN A 386 27.64 72.54 14.31
C GLN A 386 26.57 71.53 14.77
N GLN A 387 25.30 71.77 14.48
CA GLN A 387 24.21 70.80 14.67
C GLN A 387 24.03 69.92 13.43
N LEU A 388 24.01 70.52 12.23
CA LEU A 388 23.92 69.80 10.95
C LEU A 388 25.11 68.83 10.75
N LEU A 389 26.32 69.23 11.12
CA LEU A 389 27.51 68.36 11.09
C LEU A 389 27.43 67.18 12.07
N ARG A 390 26.71 67.32 13.19
CA ARG A 390 26.47 66.20 14.12
C ARG A 390 25.38 65.27 13.60
N HIS A 391 24.32 65.83 13.00
CA HIS A 391 23.24 65.05 12.39
C HIS A 391 23.77 64.16 11.26
N THR A 392 24.45 64.77 10.27
CA THR A 392 25.03 64.05 9.13
C THR A 392 26.07 63.00 9.52
N GLN A 393 26.86 63.23 10.59
CA GLN A 393 27.72 62.19 11.16
C GLN A 393 26.94 61.02 11.80
N GLN A 394 25.84 61.31 12.50
CA GLN A 394 24.97 60.29 13.11
C GLN A 394 24.23 59.48 12.03
N GLU A 395 23.75 60.12 10.97
CA GLU A 395 23.14 59.47 9.81
C GLU A 395 24.14 58.59 9.06
N ALA A 396 25.38 59.06 8.85
CA ALA A 396 26.43 58.25 8.24
C ALA A 396 26.74 56.99 9.08
N GLN A 397 26.77 57.12 10.41
CA GLN A 397 26.93 55.98 11.32
C GLN A 397 25.74 55.01 11.27
N ALA A 398 24.51 55.52 11.23
CA ALA A 398 23.30 54.71 11.10
C ALA A 398 23.23 53.96 9.76
N ARG A 399 23.61 54.62 8.65
CA ARG A 399 23.70 54.02 7.30
C ARG A 399 24.76 52.91 7.26
N LEU A 400 25.92 53.11 7.90
CA LEU A 400 26.94 52.06 8.04
C LEU A 400 26.45 50.87 8.87
N GLN A 401 25.80 51.10 10.03
CA GLN A 401 25.24 50.02 10.85
C GLN A 401 24.15 49.24 10.10
N ALA A 402 23.28 49.91 9.34
CA ALA A 402 22.29 49.27 8.48
C ALA A 402 22.95 48.41 7.39
N GLN A 403 24.06 48.87 6.80
CA GLN A 403 24.85 48.09 5.83
C GLN A 403 25.53 46.87 6.49
N GLU A 404 26.09 47.00 7.68
CA GLU A 404 26.68 45.89 8.44
C GLU A 404 25.63 44.84 8.81
N HIS A 405 24.45 45.26 9.29
CA HIS A 405 23.33 44.36 9.55
C HIS A 405 22.79 43.68 8.27
N GLY A 406 22.77 44.39 7.14
CA GLY A 406 22.44 43.82 5.83
C GLY A 406 23.46 42.75 5.40
N ALA A 407 24.75 43.03 5.55
CA ALA A 407 25.82 42.09 5.26
C ALA A 407 25.79 40.86 6.19
N GLU A 408 25.49 41.04 7.48
CA GLU A 408 25.39 39.93 8.44
C GLU A 408 24.17 39.04 8.17
N ARG A 409 23.02 39.62 7.79
CA ARG A 409 21.87 38.85 7.31
C ARG A 409 22.23 37.98 6.10
N LEU A 410 22.93 38.54 5.12
CA LEU A 410 23.38 37.79 3.94
C LEU A 410 24.40 36.70 4.30
N ARG A 411 25.29 36.92 5.29
CA ARG A 411 26.19 35.86 5.80
C ARG A 411 25.42 34.71 6.41
N ILE A 412 24.42 34.99 7.26
CA ILE A 412 23.56 33.97 7.87
C ILE A 412 22.78 33.21 6.78
N GLU A 413 22.19 33.90 5.82
CA GLU A 413 21.47 33.30 4.69
C GLU A 413 22.39 32.37 3.88
N ILE A 414 23.60 32.83 3.52
CA ILE A 414 24.61 32.01 2.83
C ILE A 414 25.03 30.76 3.65
N VAL A 415 25.08 30.83 4.97
CA VAL A 415 25.35 29.66 5.83
C VAL A 415 24.16 28.70 5.79
N THR A 416 22.93 29.16 6.03
CA THR A 416 21.73 28.29 6.01
C THR A 416 21.51 27.62 4.65
N LEU A 417 21.80 28.30 3.54
CA LEU A 417 21.72 27.73 2.19
C LEU A 417 22.83 26.71 1.90
N ARG A 418 23.97 26.79 2.58
CA ARG A 418 25.02 25.76 2.52
C ARG A 418 24.68 24.54 3.36
N GLU A 419 24.20 24.75 4.58
CA GLU A 419 23.75 23.67 5.47
C GLU A 419 22.63 22.85 4.81
N ALA A 420 21.63 23.52 4.21
CA ALA A 420 20.57 22.86 3.45
C ALA A 420 21.08 22.12 2.19
N LEU A 421 22.09 22.65 1.50
CA LEU A 421 22.73 21.98 0.35
C LEU A 421 23.55 20.76 0.79
N GLU A 422 24.27 20.85 1.91
CA GLU A 422 25.02 19.73 2.49
C GLU A 422 24.05 18.62 2.95
N GLU A 423 22.95 18.97 3.61
CA GLU A 423 21.90 18.00 3.99
C GLU A 423 21.25 17.33 2.77
N GLU A 424 20.88 18.09 1.73
CA GLU A 424 20.32 17.53 0.49
C GLU A 424 21.33 16.61 -0.23
N THR A 425 22.62 16.95 -0.26
CA THR A 425 23.64 16.06 -0.84
C THR A 425 23.85 14.79 -0.01
N ALA A 426 23.74 14.86 1.33
CA ALA A 426 23.79 13.68 2.19
C ALA A 426 22.55 12.79 2.05
N ALA A 427 21.35 13.38 1.98
CA ALA A 427 20.10 12.68 1.70
C ALA A 427 20.15 11.98 0.34
N ARG A 428 20.62 12.68 -0.70
CA ARG A 428 20.84 12.11 -2.03
C ARG A 428 21.85 10.97 -2.03
N ALA A 429 22.99 11.11 -1.34
CA ALA A 429 23.99 10.04 -1.24
C ALA A 429 23.43 8.79 -0.52
N SER A 430 22.58 8.98 0.49
CA SER A 430 21.86 7.89 1.17
C SER A 430 20.90 7.18 0.21
N LEU A 431 20.11 7.91 -0.58
CA LEU A 431 19.19 7.34 -1.58
C LEU A 431 19.93 6.63 -2.72
N GLU A 432 21.02 7.18 -3.23
CA GLU A 432 21.87 6.51 -4.24
C GLU A 432 22.51 5.23 -3.68
N GLY A 433 22.86 5.21 -2.38
CA GLY A 433 23.30 4.01 -1.65
C GLY A 433 22.21 2.94 -1.52
N GLN A 434 21.01 3.32 -1.07
CA GLN A 434 19.86 2.39 -0.97
C GLN A 434 19.49 1.80 -2.34
N LEU A 435 19.46 2.63 -3.38
CA LEU A 435 19.14 2.21 -4.74
C LEU A 435 20.24 1.31 -5.34
N ARG A 436 21.49 1.46 -4.89
CA ARG A 436 22.56 0.50 -5.19
C ARG A 436 22.33 -0.86 -4.49
N VAL A 437 22.00 -0.87 -3.20
CA VAL A 437 21.68 -2.13 -2.48
C VAL A 437 20.51 -2.86 -3.16
N GLN A 438 19.44 -2.14 -3.52
CA GLN A 438 18.31 -2.71 -4.29
C GLN A 438 18.72 -3.30 -5.66
N ARG A 439 19.72 -2.73 -6.34
CA ARG A 439 20.29 -3.31 -7.57
C ARG A 439 21.11 -4.57 -7.32
N GLU A 440 21.84 -4.63 -6.20
CA GLU A 440 22.64 -5.80 -5.81
C GLU A 440 21.72 -6.94 -5.31
N GLU A 441 20.65 -6.64 -4.57
CA GLU A 441 19.58 -7.57 -4.19
C GLU A 441 18.83 -8.12 -5.41
N THR A 442 18.37 -7.27 -6.34
CA THR A 442 17.66 -7.73 -7.55
C THR A 442 18.56 -8.54 -8.50
N ALA A 443 19.85 -8.23 -8.58
CA ALA A 443 20.82 -9.09 -9.27
C ALA A 443 20.98 -10.46 -8.60
N SER A 444 21.01 -10.50 -7.26
CA SER A 444 21.05 -11.74 -6.48
C SER A 444 19.79 -12.59 -6.69
N LEU A 445 18.59 -11.98 -6.66
CA LEU A 445 17.32 -12.66 -6.94
C LEU A 445 17.26 -13.22 -8.37
N CYS A 446 17.76 -12.49 -9.36
CA CYS A 446 17.89 -13.00 -10.73
C CYS A 446 18.81 -14.23 -10.81
N SER A 447 19.97 -14.19 -10.13
CA SER A 447 20.92 -15.32 -10.07
C SER A 447 20.29 -16.54 -9.39
N LEU A 448 19.68 -16.35 -8.22
CA LEU A 448 18.97 -17.40 -7.48
C LEU A 448 17.84 -18.01 -8.32
N ARG A 449 17.06 -17.19 -9.04
CA ARG A 449 16.03 -17.68 -9.97
C ARG A 449 16.64 -18.57 -11.07
N THR A 450 17.74 -18.15 -11.70
CA THR A 450 18.36 -18.99 -12.74
C THR A 450 18.90 -20.32 -12.21
N GLU A 451 19.36 -20.35 -10.96
CA GLU A 451 19.82 -21.58 -10.31
C GLU A 451 18.64 -22.50 -9.92
N VAL A 452 17.52 -21.94 -9.45
CA VAL A 452 16.27 -22.69 -9.22
C VAL A 452 15.73 -23.27 -10.54
N GLU A 453 15.72 -22.49 -11.63
CA GLU A 453 15.30 -22.98 -12.96
C GLU A 453 16.23 -24.09 -13.47
N ARG A 454 17.55 -24.00 -13.22
CA ARG A 454 18.53 -25.06 -13.53
C ARG A 454 18.23 -26.35 -12.76
N VAL A 455 18.07 -26.27 -11.44
CA VAL A 455 17.79 -27.43 -10.57
C VAL A 455 16.43 -28.06 -10.91
N GLN A 456 15.39 -27.26 -11.15
CA GLN A 456 14.07 -27.74 -11.58
C GLN A 456 14.15 -28.50 -12.92
N GLN A 457 14.97 -28.01 -13.86
CA GLN A 457 15.14 -28.69 -15.14
C GLN A 457 16.02 -29.94 -15.06
N GLU A 458 16.94 -30.03 -14.10
CA GLU A 458 17.69 -31.26 -13.82
C GLU A 458 16.82 -32.32 -13.12
N GLN A 459 16.02 -31.93 -12.12
CA GLN A 459 15.06 -32.85 -11.48
C GLN A 459 14.05 -33.42 -12.47
N SER A 460 13.45 -32.59 -13.32
CA SER A 460 12.49 -33.08 -14.33
C SER A 460 13.14 -34.01 -15.37
N LYS A 461 14.40 -33.73 -15.79
CA LYS A 461 15.18 -34.62 -16.66
C LYS A 461 15.55 -35.96 -16.00
N ALA A 462 15.70 -36.01 -14.68
CA ALA A 462 15.99 -37.23 -13.93
C ALA A 462 14.73 -38.06 -13.63
N GLN A 463 13.62 -37.42 -13.26
CA GLN A 463 12.37 -38.11 -12.88
C GLN A 463 11.60 -38.68 -14.09
N LEU A 464 11.67 -38.02 -15.26
CA LEU A 464 11.03 -38.51 -16.48
C LEU A 464 11.47 -39.92 -16.94
N PRO A 465 12.77 -40.23 -17.08
CA PRO A 465 13.21 -41.58 -17.47
C PRO A 465 12.82 -42.62 -16.42
N ASP A 466 13.08 -42.39 -15.12
CA ASP A 466 12.76 -43.33 -14.05
C ASP A 466 11.27 -43.71 -14.03
N LEU A 467 10.37 -42.73 -14.12
CA LEU A 467 8.92 -42.97 -14.17
C LEU A 467 8.51 -43.68 -15.48
N SER A 468 9.20 -43.45 -16.59
CA SER A 468 8.95 -44.15 -17.85
C SER A 468 9.40 -45.62 -17.81
N GLU A 469 10.55 -45.90 -17.18
CA GLU A 469 11.08 -47.26 -17.04
C GLU A 469 10.23 -48.07 -16.06
N GLN A 470 9.81 -47.47 -14.94
CA GLN A 470 8.87 -48.11 -14.01
C GLN A 470 7.54 -48.45 -14.70
N ARG A 471 6.99 -47.54 -15.51
CA ARG A 471 5.77 -47.81 -16.31
C ARG A 471 5.98 -48.93 -17.33
N ALA A 472 7.11 -48.95 -18.04
CA ALA A 472 7.44 -50.02 -18.98
C ALA A 472 7.59 -51.38 -18.27
N LYS A 473 8.19 -51.39 -17.08
CA LYS A 473 8.32 -52.58 -16.24
C LYS A 473 6.97 -53.10 -15.73
N VAL A 474 6.07 -52.22 -15.31
CA VAL A 474 4.69 -52.60 -14.92
C VAL A 474 3.93 -53.19 -16.10
N LEU A 475 3.94 -52.53 -17.27
CA LEU A 475 3.27 -53.05 -18.48
C LEU A 475 3.81 -54.43 -18.90
N ARG A 476 5.13 -54.65 -18.79
CA ARG A 476 5.75 -55.95 -19.05
C ARG A 476 5.29 -57.02 -18.05
N LEU A 477 5.34 -56.71 -16.75
CA LEU A 477 4.91 -57.65 -15.70
C LEU A 477 3.41 -57.97 -15.81
N GLN A 478 2.59 -57.02 -16.25
CA GLN A 478 1.18 -57.24 -16.53
C GLN A 478 0.97 -58.22 -17.71
N ALA A 479 1.71 -58.07 -18.81
CA ALA A 479 1.65 -59.02 -19.93
C ALA A 479 2.19 -60.43 -19.54
N GLU A 480 3.23 -60.50 -18.71
CA GLU A 480 3.74 -61.76 -18.15
C GLU A 480 2.71 -62.43 -17.20
N LEU A 481 1.92 -61.64 -16.46
CA LEU A 481 0.81 -62.12 -15.65
C LEU A 481 -0.37 -62.60 -16.51
N GLU A 482 -0.84 -61.80 -17.46
CA GLU A 482 -1.96 -62.14 -18.36
C GLU A 482 -1.69 -63.43 -19.15
N THR A 483 -0.46 -63.62 -19.64
CA THR A 483 -0.05 -64.86 -20.31
C THR A 483 0.05 -66.05 -19.35
N SER A 484 0.52 -65.85 -18.13
CA SER A 484 0.53 -66.89 -17.08
C SER A 484 -0.88 -67.33 -16.69
N GLU A 485 -1.80 -66.39 -16.47
CA GLU A 485 -3.20 -66.70 -16.19
C GLU A 485 -3.87 -67.42 -17.37
N GLN A 486 -3.60 -67.02 -18.61
CA GLN A 486 -4.16 -67.67 -19.78
C GLN A 486 -3.69 -69.13 -19.89
N VAL A 487 -2.39 -69.40 -19.69
CA VAL A 487 -1.85 -70.77 -19.64
C VAL A 487 -2.48 -71.59 -18.50
N GLN A 488 -2.77 -70.98 -17.35
CA GLN A 488 -3.49 -71.65 -16.25
C GLN A 488 -4.95 -71.97 -16.63
N ARG A 489 -5.69 -71.03 -17.22
CA ARG A 489 -7.06 -71.24 -17.73
C ARG A 489 -7.11 -72.39 -18.74
N ASP A 490 -6.15 -72.40 -19.66
CA ASP A 490 -6.05 -73.40 -20.72
C ASP A 490 -5.64 -74.79 -20.19
N PHE A 491 -4.77 -74.86 -19.17
CA PHE A 491 -4.47 -76.11 -18.45
C PHE A 491 -5.70 -76.64 -17.68
N VAL A 492 -6.48 -75.75 -17.04
CA VAL A 492 -7.73 -76.14 -16.36
C VAL A 492 -8.75 -76.69 -17.36
N ARG A 493 -9.02 -75.98 -18.48
CA ARG A 493 -9.89 -76.47 -19.56
C ARG A 493 -9.44 -77.84 -20.10
N LEU A 494 -8.14 -78.00 -20.37
CA LEU A 494 -7.59 -79.24 -20.89
C LEU A 494 -7.75 -80.40 -19.90
N SER A 495 -7.51 -80.17 -18.60
CA SER A 495 -7.67 -81.21 -17.57
C SER A 495 -9.14 -81.58 -17.34
N GLN A 496 -10.07 -80.63 -17.40
CA GLN A 496 -11.52 -80.87 -17.35
C GLN A 496 -11.98 -81.69 -18.57
N ALA A 497 -11.58 -81.30 -19.79
CA ALA A 497 -11.91 -82.04 -21.01
C ALA A 497 -11.36 -83.48 -20.99
N LEU A 498 -10.15 -83.68 -20.45
CA LEU A 498 -9.57 -85.00 -20.23
C LEU A 498 -10.38 -85.82 -19.21
N GLN A 499 -10.77 -85.24 -18.07
CA GLN A 499 -11.62 -85.91 -17.08
C GLN A 499 -12.98 -86.32 -17.67
N VAL A 500 -13.62 -85.45 -18.46
CA VAL A 500 -14.88 -85.77 -19.13
C VAL A 500 -14.72 -86.91 -20.15
N ARG A 501 -13.63 -86.94 -20.94
CA ARG A 501 -13.35 -88.08 -21.83
C ARG A 501 -13.07 -89.38 -21.07
N LEU A 502 -12.29 -89.34 -19.99
CA LEU A 502 -12.01 -90.51 -19.16
C LEU A 502 -13.27 -91.05 -18.48
N GLU A 503 -14.16 -90.19 -17.99
CA GLU A 503 -15.43 -90.59 -17.38
C GLU A 503 -16.41 -91.15 -18.42
N ARG A 504 -16.47 -90.59 -19.64
CA ARG A 504 -17.23 -91.18 -20.77
C ARG A 504 -16.71 -92.58 -21.14
N ILE A 505 -15.40 -92.81 -21.10
CA ILE A 505 -14.80 -94.14 -21.29
C ILE A 505 -15.18 -95.09 -20.13
N ARG A 506 -15.19 -94.60 -18.88
CA ARG A 506 -15.59 -95.38 -17.70
C ARG A 506 -17.07 -95.80 -17.73
N GLN A 507 -17.92 -95.02 -18.40
CA GLN A 507 -19.35 -95.27 -18.55
C GLN A 507 -19.72 -96.08 -19.83
N ALA A 508 -18.75 -96.41 -20.68
CA ALA A 508 -19.01 -97.16 -21.91
C ALA A 508 -19.23 -98.65 -21.64
N GLU A 509 -20.34 -99.20 -22.15
CA GLU A 509 -20.72 -100.60 -21.97
C GLU A 509 -20.12 -101.53 -23.05
N THR A 510 -19.62 -100.98 -24.17
CA THR A 510 -19.03 -101.75 -25.27
C THR A 510 -17.71 -101.18 -25.78
N LEU A 511 -16.85 -102.06 -26.32
CA LEU A 511 -15.57 -101.67 -26.91
C LEU A 511 -15.71 -100.75 -28.13
N GLU A 512 -16.83 -100.83 -28.87
CA GLU A 512 -17.13 -99.93 -29.98
C GLU A 512 -17.45 -98.51 -29.51
N GLN A 513 -18.13 -98.35 -28.36
CA GLN A 513 -18.34 -97.04 -27.74
C GLN A 513 -17.00 -96.43 -27.27
N VAL A 514 -16.15 -97.21 -26.58
CA VAL A 514 -14.80 -96.77 -26.18
C VAL A 514 -13.99 -96.33 -27.39
N ARG A 515 -14.00 -97.12 -28.47
CA ARG A 515 -13.30 -96.79 -29.71
C ARG A 515 -13.83 -95.48 -30.31
N ASN A 516 -15.14 -95.30 -30.42
CA ASN A 516 -15.72 -94.07 -30.94
C ASN A 516 -15.36 -92.83 -30.08
N ILE A 517 -15.20 -92.97 -28.76
CA ILE A 517 -14.76 -91.88 -27.87
C ILE A 517 -13.26 -91.58 -28.04
N MET A 518 -12.44 -92.57 -28.39
CA MET A 518 -11.02 -92.37 -28.73
C MET A 518 -10.79 -91.85 -30.16
N ASP A 519 -11.69 -92.19 -31.08
CA ASP A 519 -11.72 -91.70 -32.46
C ASP A 519 -12.42 -90.31 -32.58
N GLU A 520 -13.06 -89.80 -31.51
CA GLU A 520 -13.37 -88.36 -31.40
C GLU A 520 -12.07 -87.56 -31.44
N ALA A 521 -12.01 -86.53 -32.31
CA ALA A 521 -10.78 -85.85 -32.71
C ALA A 521 -9.79 -85.57 -31.54
N PRO A 522 -8.47 -85.77 -31.74
CA PRO A 522 -7.46 -85.45 -30.74
C PRO A 522 -7.51 -83.96 -30.39
N LEU A 523 -7.23 -83.63 -29.13
CA LEU A 523 -7.22 -82.26 -28.62
C LEU A 523 -5.97 -81.52 -29.14
N THR A 524 -5.99 -81.11 -30.41
CA THR A 524 -4.88 -80.46 -31.12
C THR A 524 -4.82 -78.94 -30.89
N ASP A 525 -5.94 -78.31 -30.55
CA ASP A 525 -6.01 -76.92 -30.11
C ASP A 525 -6.94 -76.82 -28.89
N ILE A 526 -6.59 -76.00 -27.91
CA ILE A 526 -7.38 -75.81 -26.68
C ILE A 526 -8.65 -75.00 -27.00
N ARG A 527 -8.64 -74.23 -28.10
CA ARG A 527 -9.79 -73.44 -28.59
C ARG A 527 -10.94 -74.28 -29.15
N ASP A 528 -10.71 -75.57 -29.42
CA ASP A 528 -11.75 -76.50 -29.86
C ASP A 528 -12.54 -77.10 -28.67
N ILE A 529 -12.08 -76.89 -27.43
CA ILE A 529 -12.80 -77.25 -26.22
C ILE A 529 -13.96 -76.27 -26.03
N LYS A 530 -15.19 -76.73 -26.23
CA LYS A 530 -16.39 -75.95 -25.91
C LYS A 530 -16.47 -75.71 -24.40
N ASP A 531 -16.54 -74.46 -24.00
CA ASP A 531 -16.98 -74.09 -22.65
C ASP A 531 -18.41 -74.63 -22.41
N THR A 532 -18.64 -75.21 -21.23
CA THR A 532 -19.91 -75.85 -20.81
C THR A 532 -20.45 -75.22 -19.54
#